data_AF-A0A2V4CJ17-F1
#
_entry.id   AF-A0A2V4CJ17-F1
#
_cell.length_a   1.000
_cell.length_b   1.000
_cell.length_c   1.000
_cell.angle_alpha   90.00
_cell.angle_beta   90.00
_cell.angle_gamma   90.00
#
_symmetry.space_group_name_H-M   'P 1'
#
loop_
_entity.id
_entity.type
_entity.pdbx_description
1 polymer ?
#
loop_
_entity_poly.entity_id
_entity_poly.type
_entity_poly.pdbx_seq_one_letter_code
_entity_poly.pdbx_strand_id
1 'polypeptide(L)'
;MKTINLKVRISGGLAPDSIRVEIKNMDTRKEIEYESPTSFNQDFNIESGRYTLQLFGMNSINGKTEIEVLGSFTRGPFHNAKRVTTKPFITELFYFEI
;
A
#
# COMPACT_ATOMS: atom_id res chain seq x y z
N MET A 1 -17.61 2.33 10.00
CA MET A 1 -16.57 1.80 9.08
C MET A 1 -16.19 2.91 8.12
N LYS A 2 -14.90 3.07 7.84
CA LYS A 2 -14.41 3.94 6.76
C LYS A 2 -13.71 3.08 5.72
N THR A 3 -13.53 3.65 4.53
CA THR A 3 -12.87 2.99 3.42
C THR A 3 -11.59 3.74 3.09
N ILE A 4 -10.50 2.99 2.93
CA ILE A 4 -9.28 3.48 2.28
C ILE A 4 -9.13 2.74 0.95
N ASN A 5 -8.58 3.43 -0.03
CA ASN A 5 -8.31 2.90 -1.35
C ASN A 5 -6.78 2.86 -1.57
N LEU A 6 -6.25 1.70 -1.89
CA LEU A 6 -4.85 1.51 -2.27
C LEU A 6 -4.78 1.24 -3.77
N LYS A 7 -4.07 2.12 -4.47
CA LYS A 7 -3.84 2.00 -5.90
C LYS A 7 -2.38 1.73 -6.16
N VAL A 8 -2.10 0.63 -6.85
CA VAL A 8 -0.75 0.20 -7.22
C VAL A 8 -0.70 0.01 -8.72
N ARG A 9 0.24 0.71 -9.38
CA ARG A 9 0.47 0.63 -10.82
C ARG A 9 1.88 0.17 -11.08
N ILE A 10 2.00 -0.98 -11.72
CA ILE A 10 3.26 -1.59 -12.15
C ILE A 10 3.45 -1.26 -13.63
N SER A 11 4.63 -0.79 -14.02
CA SER A 11 4.98 -0.44 -15.39
C SER A 11 6.37 -0.98 -15.75
N GLY A 12 6.65 -1.16 -17.04
CA GLY A 12 7.95 -1.68 -17.51
C GLY A 12 8.08 -3.21 -17.44
N GLY A 13 6.95 -3.93 -17.40
CA GLY A 13 6.87 -5.39 -17.36
C GLY A 13 5.90 -5.89 -16.29
N LEU A 14 5.84 -7.23 -16.12
CA LEU A 14 5.22 -7.85 -14.95
C LEU A 14 6.21 -7.79 -13.78
N ALA A 15 5.68 -7.66 -12.55
CA ALA A 15 6.51 -7.80 -11.37
C ALA A 15 7.00 -9.26 -11.26
N PRO A 16 8.28 -9.49 -10.93
CA PRO A 16 8.82 -10.84 -10.73
C PRO A 16 8.15 -11.60 -9.59
N ASP A 17 7.75 -10.85 -8.54
CA ASP A 17 7.01 -11.35 -7.38
C ASP A 17 5.77 -10.49 -7.16
N SER A 18 4.74 -11.09 -6.55
CA SER A 18 3.53 -10.36 -6.19
C SER A 18 3.82 -9.18 -5.27
N ILE A 19 2.99 -8.14 -5.42
CA ILE A 19 2.91 -7.07 -4.44
C ILE A 19 2.08 -7.57 -3.25
N ARG A 20 2.71 -7.64 -2.07
CA ARG A 20 2.06 -7.95 -0.80
C ARG A 20 1.83 -6.67 -0.01
N VAL A 21 0.65 -6.55 0.57
CA VAL A 21 0.19 -5.41 1.36
C VAL A 21 -0.25 -5.92 2.72
N GLU A 22 0.25 -5.28 3.77
CA GLU A 22 -0.14 -5.52 5.16
C GLU A 22 -0.69 -4.23 5.76
N ILE A 23 -1.91 -4.28 6.27
CA ILE A 23 -2.57 -3.14 6.92
C ILE A 23 -2.84 -3.53 8.36
N LYS A 24 -2.08 -2.94 9.28
CA LYS A 24 -2.12 -3.26 10.70
C LYS A 24 -2.75 -2.13 11.50
N ASN A 25 -3.80 -2.44 12.25
CA ASN A 25 -4.33 -1.55 13.27
C ASN A 25 -3.44 -1.62 14.51
N MET A 26 -2.81 -0.50 14.88
CA MET A 26 -1.88 -0.41 16.00
C MET A 26 -2.57 -0.38 17.37
N ASP A 27 -3.87 -0.07 17.40
CA ASP A 27 -4.69 -0.03 18.61
C ASP A 27 -5.23 -1.42 18.96
N THR A 28 -5.69 -2.18 17.96
CA THR A 28 -6.31 -3.50 18.16
C THR A 28 -5.41 -4.68 17.78
N ARG A 29 -4.28 -4.42 17.11
CA ARG A 29 -3.37 -5.42 16.52
C ARG A 29 -3.99 -6.31 15.45
N LYS A 30 -5.20 -6.02 14.98
CA LYS A 30 -5.79 -6.68 13.81
C LYS A 30 -5.00 -6.34 12.55
N GLU A 31 -4.99 -7.28 11.63
CA GLU A 31 -4.21 -7.21 10.39
C GLU A 31 -5.08 -7.63 9.20
N ILE A 32 -4.87 -6.94 8.09
CA ILE A 32 -5.46 -7.28 6.79
C ILE A 32 -4.30 -7.47 5.83
N GLU A 33 -4.27 -8.62 5.16
CA GLU A 33 -3.29 -8.94 4.14
C GLU A 33 -3.96 -8.94 2.76
N TYR A 34 -3.24 -8.48 1.76
CA TYR A 34 -3.65 -8.53 0.35
C TYR A 34 -2.44 -8.77 -0.53
N GLU A 35 -2.59 -9.59 -1.56
CA GLU A 35 -1.52 -9.90 -2.50
C GLU A 35 -2.04 -9.83 -3.94
N SER A 36 -1.25 -9.26 -4.83
CA SER A 36 -1.56 -9.24 -6.25
C SER A 36 -0.30 -9.31 -7.13
N PRO A 37 -0.27 -10.16 -8.17
CA PRO A 37 0.83 -10.22 -9.13
C PRO A 37 0.80 -9.08 -10.16
N THR A 38 -0.24 -8.25 -10.15
CA THR A 38 -0.48 -7.22 -11.17
C THR A 38 -0.84 -5.87 -10.54
N SER A 39 -1.00 -4.84 -11.36
CA SER A 39 -1.57 -3.56 -10.91
C SER A 39 -2.97 -3.78 -10.32
N PHE A 40 -3.32 -3.02 -9.29
CA PHE A 40 -4.62 -3.11 -8.65
C PHE A 40 -5.11 -1.76 -8.10
N ASN A 41 -6.40 -1.72 -7.81
CA ASN A 41 -7.08 -0.61 -7.17
C ASN A 41 -8.07 -1.19 -6.16
N GLN A 42 -7.66 -1.31 -4.91
CA GLN A 42 -8.36 -2.11 -3.90
C GLN A 42 -8.87 -1.23 -2.77
N ASP A 43 -10.15 -1.40 -2.45
CA ASP A 43 -10.78 -0.80 -1.28
C ASP A 43 -10.64 -1.72 -0.06
N PHE A 44 -10.32 -1.12 1.09
CA PHE A 44 -10.26 -1.79 2.38
C PHE A 44 -11.22 -1.12 3.35
N ASN A 45 -12.15 -1.92 3.89
CA ASN A 45 -13.04 -1.48 4.94
C ASN A 45 -12.34 -1.63 6.28
N ILE A 46 -12.12 -0.51 6.96
CA ILE A 46 -11.40 -0.45 8.24
C ILE A 46 -12.20 0.31 9.30
N GLU A 47 -11.94 -0.04 10.56
CA GLU A 47 -12.45 0.68 11.73
C GLU A 47 -11.63 1.96 11.97
N SER A 48 -12.08 2.80 12.90
CA SER A 48 -11.28 3.94 13.35
C SER A 48 -10.08 3.47 14.16
N GLY A 49 -8.98 4.20 14.06
CA GLY A 49 -7.74 3.86 14.76
C GLY A 49 -6.48 4.33 14.02
N ARG A 50 -5.35 3.93 14.58
CA ARG A 50 -4.00 4.23 14.07
C ARG A 50 -3.48 3.05 13.25
N TYR A 51 -2.99 3.29 12.05
CA TYR A 51 -2.64 2.24 11.10
C TYR A 51 -1.22 2.38 10.56
N THR A 52 -0.58 1.22 10.34
CA THR A 52 0.58 1.10 9.45
C THR A 52 0.17 0.29 8.23
N LEU A 53 0.50 0.79 7.03
CA LEU A 53 0.38 0.05 5.77
C LEU A 53 1.78 -0.20 5.23
N GLN A 54 2.14 -1.47 5.10
CA GLN A 54 3.40 -1.92 4.53
C GLN A 54 3.15 -2.56 3.17
N LEU A 55 4.02 -2.26 2.23
CA LEU A 55 3.96 -2.81 0.88
C LEU A 55 5.32 -3.40 0.50
N PHE A 56 5.31 -4.67 0.15
CA PHE A 56 6.47 -5.45 -0.26
C PHE A 56 6.29 -5.94 -1.69
N GLY A 57 7.39 -6.09 -2.42
CA GLY A 57 7.36 -6.68 -3.76
C GLY A 57 8.64 -6.41 -4.54
N MET A 58 8.61 -6.66 -5.83
CA MET A 58 9.75 -6.45 -6.71
C MET A 58 9.36 -5.77 -8.02
N ASN A 59 10.17 -4.81 -8.46
CA ASN A 59 10.09 -4.30 -9.82
C ASN A 59 10.90 -5.18 -10.77
N SER A 60 10.50 -5.23 -12.04
CA SER A 60 11.36 -5.72 -13.12
C SER A 60 12.61 -4.82 -13.27
N ILE A 61 13.64 -5.29 -13.98
CA ILE A 61 14.93 -4.58 -14.14
C ILE A 61 14.77 -3.13 -14.61
N ASN A 62 13.78 -2.85 -15.47
CA ASN A 62 13.45 -1.51 -15.97
C ASN A 62 12.05 -1.07 -15.52
N GLY A 63 11.52 -1.71 -14.49
CA GLY A 63 10.19 -1.51 -13.98
C GLY A 63 10.08 -0.35 -13.02
N LYS A 64 8.84 0.13 -12.85
CA LYS A 64 8.49 1.05 -11.78
C LYS A 64 7.16 0.67 -11.17
N THR A 65 7.01 0.99 -9.90
CA THR A 65 5.75 0.85 -9.18
C THR A 65 5.34 2.20 -8.61
N GLU A 66 4.13 2.65 -8.95
CA GLU A 66 3.48 3.82 -8.39
C GLU A 66 2.45 3.36 -7.36
N ILE A 67 2.49 3.95 -6.16
CA ILE A 67 1.67 3.56 -5.01
C ILE A 67 0.94 4.81 -4.55
N GLU A 68 -0.37 4.69 -4.34
CA GLU A 68 -1.21 5.80 -3.89
C GLU A 68 -2.21 5.29 -2.84
N VAL A 69 -2.21 5.92 -1.67
CA VAL A 69 -3.11 5.62 -0.54
C VAL A 69 -4.10 6.77 -0.41
N LEU A 70 -5.37 6.49 -0.69
CA LEU A 70 -6.46 7.46 -0.70
C LEU A 70 -7.47 7.13 0.40
N GLY A 71 -8.11 8.14 0.97
CA GLY A 71 -9.10 7.96 2.02
C GLY A 71 -9.36 9.23 2.81
N SER A 72 -10.35 9.16 3.70
CA SER A 72 -10.68 10.25 4.63
C SER A 72 -9.92 10.08 5.93
N PHE A 73 -8.68 10.56 5.96
CA PHE A 73 -7.79 10.48 7.12
C PHE A 73 -8.03 11.62 8.09
N THR A 74 -8.01 11.33 9.40
CA THR A 74 -7.94 12.36 10.44
C THR A 74 -6.51 12.88 10.60
N ARG A 75 -5.51 12.04 10.27
CA ARG A 75 -4.09 12.39 10.26
C ARG A 75 -3.33 11.57 9.22
N GLY A 76 -2.38 12.19 8.53
CA GLY A 76 -1.57 11.54 7.49
C GLY A 76 -2.29 11.45 6.13
N PRO A 77 -1.90 10.51 5.24
CA PRO A 77 -0.81 9.56 5.41
C PRO A 77 0.56 10.25 5.44
N PHE A 78 1.34 9.93 6.47
CA PHE A 78 2.73 10.35 6.57
C PHE A 78 3.58 9.57 5.56
N HIS A 79 4.67 10.21 5.11
CA HIS A 79 5.51 9.82 3.95
C HIS A 79 4.94 10.14 2.55
N ASN A 80 3.95 11.04 2.48
CA ASN A 80 3.15 11.42 1.31
C ASN A 80 2.21 10.29 0.86
N ALA A 81 0.96 10.63 0.55
CA ALA A 81 -0.06 9.70 0.08
C ALA A 81 0.31 8.97 -1.22
N LYS A 82 1.35 9.43 -1.92
CA LYS A 82 1.79 8.91 -3.20
C LYS A 82 3.29 8.68 -3.21
N ARG A 83 3.71 7.53 -3.75
CA ARG A 83 5.10 7.12 -3.92
C ARG A 83 5.32 6.57 -5.32
N VAL A 84 6.54 6.75 -5.82
CA VAL A 84 7.01 6.11 -7.03
C VAL A 84 8.36 5.51 -6.73
N THR A 85 8.53 4.23 -7.02
CA THR A 85 9.80 3.53 -6.81
C THR A 85 10.21 2.77 -8.07
N THR A 86 11.48 2.93 -8.43
CA THR A 86 12.17 2.17 -9.48
C THR A 86 13.17 1.18 -8.89
N LYS A 87 13.21 1.04 -7.56
CA LYS A 87 14.14 0.11 -6.89
C LYS A 87 13.74 -1.34 -7.22
N PRO A 88 14.71 -2.25 -7.38
CA PRO A 88 14.41 -3.66 -7.64
C PRO A 88 13.52 -4.29 -6.56
N PHE A 89 13.80 -3.98 -5.29
CA PHE A 89 12.99 -4.40 -4.14
C PHE A 89 12.14 -3.23 -3.66
N ILE A 90 10.86 -3.51 -3.41
CA ILE A 90 9.88 -2.57 -2.91
C ILE A 90 9.69 -2.85 -1.43
N THR A 91 9.86 -1.81 -0.61
CA THR A 91 9.49 -1.80 0.80
C THR A 91 9.06 -0.38 1.12
N GLU A 92 7.74 -0.16 1.12
CA GLU A 92 7.17 1.15 1.45
C GLU A 92 6.31 1.03 2.71
N LEU A 93 6.37 2.08 3.53
CA LEU A 93 5.63 2.17 4.79
C LEU A 93 4.86 3.49 4.81
N PHE A 94 3.56 3.38 5.10
CA PHE A 94 2.67 4.51 5.31
C PHE A 94 2.08 4.43 6.71
N TYR A 95 1.88 5.60 7.31
CA TYR A 95 1.22 5.73 8.61
C TYR A 95 0.05 6.70 8.48
N PHE A 96 -1.14 6.32 8.96
CA PHE A 96 -2.32 7.17 8.92
C PHE A 96 -3.27 6.86 10.08
N GLU A 97 -4.15 7.83 10.35
CA GLU A 97 -5.22 7.72 11.35
C GLU A 97 -6.58 7.92 10.68
N ILE A 98 -7.57 7.15 11.12
CA ILE A 98 -8.95 7.13 10.61
C ILE A 98 -9.93 7.57 11.68
#